data_AF-A0A924XFT5-F1
#
_entry.id   AF-A0A924XFT5-F1
#
_cell.length_a   1.000
_cell.length_b   1.000
_cell.length_c   1.000
_cell.angle_alpha   90.00
_cell.angle_beta   90.00
_cell.angle_gamma   90.00
#
_symmetry.space_group_name_H-M   'P 1'
#
loop_
_entity.id
_entity.type
_entity.pdbx_description
1 polymer ?
#
loop_
_entity_poly.entity_id
_entity_poly.type
_entity_poly.pdbx_seq_one_letter_code
_entity_poly.pdbx_strand_id
1 'polypeptide(L)'
;MSELSRFGVSVEDELLQSFDSLIAKQGYGNRSEALRDLMRDSLVKSKLEELPERGEALGSLTLVYDHHAHELSERMNALQHEHHHLVVSVLHVHINHNDCMEVIVLRGDIQHIRQLSDGLLSLKGVKHGELFVTLPIDTITNNAKAAKSHSTIDSPSK
;
A
#
# COMPACT_ATOMS: atom_id res chain seq x y z
N MET A 1 1.61 -17.77 17.45
CA MET A 1 0.14 -17.59 17.43
C MET A 1 -0.18 -16.42 18.34
N SER A 2 -0.82 -15.36 17.84
CA SER A 2 -1.21 -14.22 18.67
C SER A 2 -2.32 -14.63 19.63
N GLU A 3 -2.24 -14.15 20.87
CA GLU A 3 -3.25 -14.40 21.90
C GLU A 3 -4.55 -13.65 21.54
N LEU A 4 -5.69 -14.35 21.51
CA LEU A 4 -6.98 -13.76 21.17
C LEU A 4 -7.66 -13.21 22.43
N SER A 5 -7.98 -11.92 22.42
CA SER A 5 -8.78 -11.28 23.46
C SER A 5 -10.24 -11.19 23.05
N ARG A 6 -11.17 -11.53 23.97
CA ARG A 6 -12.62 -11.43 23.76
C ARG A 6 -13.19 -10.28 24.58
N PHE A 7 -13.89 -9.38 23.90
CA PHE A 7 -14.60 -8.26 24.52
C PHE A 7 -16.04 -8.18 23.99
N GLY A 8 -16.92 -7.51 24.75
CA GLY A 8 -18.31 -7.24 24.35
C GLY A 8 -18.49 -5.79 23.90
N VAL A 9 -19.35 -5.56 22.92
CA VAL A 9 -19.69 -4.23 22.40
C VAL A 9 -21.21 -4.08 22.38
N SER A 10 -21.70 -2.93 22.84
CA SER A 10 -23.11 -2.54 22.73
C SER A 10 -23.28 -1.63 21.52
N VAL A 11 -24.28 -1.91 20.68
CA VAL A 11 -24.64 -1.15 19.48
C VAL A 11 -26.15 -1.12 19.32
N GLU A 12 -26.67 -0.14 18.60
CA GLU A 12 -28.09 -0.07 18.24
C GLU A 12 -28.48 -1.25 17.31
N ASP A 13 -29.67 -1.81 17.51
CA ASP A 13 -30.10 -3.00 16.75
C ASP A 13 -30.18 -2.74 15.25
N GLU A 14 -30.68 -1.56 14.84
CA GLU A 14 -30.78 -1.19 13.42
C GLU A 14 -29.39 -1.04 12.77
N LEU A 15 -28.42 -0.51 13.51
CA LEU A 15 -27.04 -0.41 13.06
C LEU A 15 -26.41 -1.80 12.91
N LEU A 16 -26.64 -2.70 13.86
CA LEU A 16 -26.13 -4.07 13.79
C LEU A 16 -26.71 -4.84 12.59
N GLN A 17 -28.00 -4.70 12.31
CA GLN A 17 -28.65 -5.31 11.15
C GLN A 17 -28.12 -4.75 9.82
N SER A 18 -27.87 -3.44 9.77
CA SER A 18 -27.27 -2.79 8.62
C SER A 18 -25.83 -3.29 8.39
N PHE A 19 -25.06 -3.42 9.46
CA PHE A 19 -23.71 -3.96 9.41
C PHE A 19 -23.70 -5.42 8.96
N ASP A 20 -24.57 -6.27 9.49
CA ASP A 20 -24.72 -7.67 9.05
C ASP A 20 -25.02 -7.78 7.56
N SER A 21 -25.92 -6.93 7.06
CA SER A 21 -26.27 -6.89 5.64
C SER A 21 -25.09 -6.47 4.77
N LEU A 22 -24.27 -5.53 5.24
CA LEU A 22 -23.06 -5.08 4.56
C LEU A 22 -22.00 -6.19 4.51
N ILE A 23 -21.68 -6.79 5.65
CA ILE A 23 -20.58 -7.77 5.74
C ILE A 23 -20.93 -9.06 4.98
N ALA A 24 -22.21 -9.43 4.93
CA ALA A 24 -22.69 -10.55 4.11
C ALA A 24 -22.49 -10.29 2.61
N LYS A 25 -22.80 -9.07 2.14
CA LYS A 25 -22.54 -8.67 0.74
C LYS A 25 -21.06 -8.63 0.40
N GLN A 26 -20.21 -8.28 1.37
CA GLN A 26 -18.75 -8.26 1.23
C GLN A 26 -18.11 -9.66 1.38
N GLY A 27 -18.88 -10.69 1.75
CA GLY A 27 -18.41 -12.07 1.83
C GLY A 27 -17.72 -12.45 3.15
N TYR A 28 -17.87 -11.66 4.21
CA TYR A 28 -17.30 -12.01 5.52
C TYR A 28 -17.99 -13.24 6.12
N GLY A 29 -17.18 -14.16 6.68
CA GLY A 29 -17.69 -15.36 7.34
C GLY A 29 -18.25 -15.14 8.75
N ASN A 30 -17.86 -14.05 9.44
CA ASN A 30 -18.38 -13.69 10.76
C ASN A 30 -18.13 -12.21 11.09
N ARG A 31 -18.92 -11.68 12.05
CA ARG A 31 -18.81 -10.28 12.53
C ARG A 31 -17.44 -9.96 13.13
N SER A 32 -16.80 -10.92 13.80
CA SER A 32 -15.52 -10.68 14.47
C SER A 32 -14.39 -10.42 13.47
N GLU A 33 -14.41 -11.03 12.29
CA GLU A 33 -13.44 -10.74 11.23
C GLU A 33 -13.68 -9.35 10.64
N ALA A 34 -14.93 -9.04 10.29
CA ALA A 34 -15.29 -7.73 9.74
C ALA A 34 -14.96 -6.59 10.72
N LEU A 35 -15.24 -6.78 12.02
CA LEU A 35 -14.88 -5.81 13.04
C LEU A 35 -13.37 -5.68 13.20
N ARG A 36 -12.63 -6.79 13.13
CA ARG A 36 -11.16 -6.76 13.24
C ARG A 36 -10.53 -6.02 12.07
N ASP A 37 -11.03 -6.22 10.85
CA ASP A 37 -10.56 -5.49 9.67
C ASP A 37 -10.90 -4.00 9.76
N LEU A 38 -12.12 -3.66 10.18
CA LEU A 38 -12.49 -2.27 10.45
C LEU A 38 -11.59 -1.61 11.51
N MET A 39 -11.24 -2.33 12.58
CA MET A 39 -10.29 -1.84 13.58
C MET A 39 -8.89 -1.65 13.01
N ARG A 40 -8.39 -2.59 12.21
CA ARG A 40 -7.07 -2.48 11.55
C ARG A 40 -7.04 -1.29 10.61
N ASP A 41 -8.04 -1.15 9.75
CA ASP A 41 -8.14 -0.05 8.80
C ASP A 41 -8.18 1.30 9.51
N SER A 42 -8.95 1.40 10.60
CA SER A 42 -9.01 2.61 11.42
C SER A 42 -7.66 2.95 12.07
N LEU A 43 -6.93 1.95 12.59
CA LEU A 43 -5.60 2.15 13.17
C LEU A 43 -4.55 2.53 12.13
N VAL A 44 -4.58 1.91 10.94
CA VAL A 44 -3.70 2.27 9.81
C VAL A 44 -3.97 3.70 9.39
N LYS A 45 -5.24 4.07 9.21
CA LYS A 45 -5.62 5.43 8.82
C LYS A 45 -5.16 6.47 9.84
N SER A 46 -5.43 6.26 11.13
CA SER A 46 -4.97 7.16 12.20
C SER A 46 -3.44 7.29 12.21
N LYS A 47 -2.70 6.18 12.12
CA LYS A 47 -1.23 6.23 12.06
C LYS A 47 -0.70 6.91 10.79
N LEU A 48 -1.38 6.77 9.64
CA LEU A 48 -1.02 7.48 8.40
C LEU A 48 -1.28 8.99 8.50
N GLU A 49 -2.33 9.40 9.21
CA GLU A 49 -2.64 10.81 9.50
C GLU A 49 -1.65 11.41 10.53
N GLU A 50 -1.19 10.61 11.49
CA GLU A 50 -0.21 10.99 12.52
C GLU A 50 1.25 10.89 12.06
N LEU A 51 1.52 10.14 10.99
CA LEU A 51 2.86 10.01 10.44
C LEU A 51 3.36 11.42 10.08
N PRO A 52 4.48 11.87 10.66
CA PRO A 52 5.16 13.06 10.18
C PRO A 52 5.57 12.83 8.72
N GLU A 53 6.09 13.85 8.07
CA GLU A 53 6.72 13.74 6.74
C GLU A 53 7.85 12.68 6.63
N ARG A 54 8.07 11.80 7.61
CA ARG A 54 9.10 10.76 7.63
C ARG A 54 8.60 9.49 8.32
N GLY A 55 8.95 8.34 7.74
CA GLY A 55 8.57 7.02 8.26
C GLY A 55 8.52 5.95 7.16
N GLU A 56 8.91 4.71 7.50
CA GLU A 56 8.87 3.59 6.54
C GLU A 56 7.43 3.21 6.20
N ALA A 57 7.15 3.12 4.90
CA ALA A 57 5.86 2.81 4.32
C ALA A 57 6.00 1.83 3.14
N LEU A 58 4.88 1.20 2.81
CA LEU A 58 4.68 0.41 1.60
C LEU A 58 3.64 1.11 0.73
N GLY A 59 3.78 1.06 -0.58
CA GLY A 59 2.81 1.67 -1.48
C GLY A 59 2.70 0.98 -2.82
N SER A 60 1.64 1.31 -3.53
CA SER A 60 1.48 0.97 -4.94
C SER A 60 0.99 2.21 -5.68
N LEU A 61 1.75 2.62 -6.70
CA LEU A 61 1.34 3.65 -7.63
C LEU A 61 0.81 2.99 -8.90
N THR A 62 -0.47 3.21 -9.20
CA THR A 62 -1.07 2.78 -10.46
C THR A 62 -1.14 3.97 -11.41
N LEU A 63 -0.66 3.82 -12.65
CA LEU A 63 -0.65 4.84 -13.68
C LEU A 63 -1.32 4.30 -14.95
N VAL A 64 -2.09 5.15 -15.62
CA VAL A 64 -2.58 4.92 -16.99
C VAL A 64 -2.05 6.05 -17.86
N TYR A 65 -1.37 5.71 -18.95
CA TYR A 65 -0.72 6.70 -19.80
C TYR A 65 -0.67 6.29 -21.27
N ASP A 66 -0.51 7.29 -22.12
CA ASP A 66 -0.30 7.11 -23.57
C ASP A 66 1.17 6.81 -23.85
N HIS A 67 1.50 5.61 -24.33
CA HIS A 67 2.90 5.24 -24.59
C HIS A 67 3.45 5.82 -25.91
N HIS A 68 2.61 6.44 -26.74
CA HIS A 68 3.04 7.24 -27.88
C HIS A 68 3.36 8.69 -27.48
N ALA A 69 3.05 9.10 -26.24
CA ALA A 69 3.42 10.41 -25.74
C ALA A 69 4.94 10.58 -25.78
N HIS A 70 5.36 11.69 -26.40
CA HIS A 70 6.75 11.96 -26.68
C HIS A 70 7.61 11.92 -25.41
N GLU A 71 8.64 11.05 -25.42
CA GLU A 71 9.61 10.83 -24.33
C GLU A 71 9.01 10.37 -23.00
N LEU A 72 7.71 10.04 -22.92
CA LEU A 72 7.08 9.75 -21.63
C LEU A 72 7.71 8.53 -20.96
N SER A 73 7.84 7.42 -21.70
CA SER A 73 8.45 6.20 -21.17
C SER A 73 9.90 6.41 -20.70
N GLU A 74 10.66 7.25 -21.40
CA GLU A 74 12.04 7.56 -21.01
C GLU A 74 12.09 8.41 -19.73
N ARG A 75 11.23 9.42 -19.62
CA ARG A 75 11.12 10.27 -18.42
C ARG A 75 10.62 9.49 -17.21
N MET A 76 9.63 8.63 -17.40
CA MET A 76 9.13 7.73 -16.34
C MET A 76 10.24 6.80 -15.86
N ASN A 77 10.97 6.16 -16.77
CA ASN A 77 12.11 5.31 -16.42
C ASN A 77 13.20 6.11 -15.71
N ALA A 78 13.55 7.31 -16.17
CA ALA A 78 14.56 8.14 -15.54
C ALA A 78 14.22 8.47 -14.08
N LEU A 79 12.97 8.89 -13.79
CA LEU A 79 12.51 9.15 -12.42
C LEU A 79 12.55 7.88 -11.56
N GLN A 80 12.09 6.75 -12.09
CA GLN A 80 12.13 5.47 -11.38
C GLN A 80 13.57 5.01 -11.09
N HIS A 81 14.51 5.25 -12.00
CA HIS A 81 15.92 4.96 -11.83
C HIS A 81 16.59 5.88 -10.78
N GLU A 82 16.29 7.18 -10.78
CA GLU A 82 16.75 8.12 -9.75
C GLU A 82 16.31 7.67 -8.34
N HIS A 83 15.08 7.15 -8.26
CA HIS A 83 14.48 6.63 -7.03
C HIS A 83 14.49 5.09 -6.92
N HIS A 84 15.46 4.40 -7.55
CA HIS A 84 15.47 2.93 -7.64
C HIS A 84 15.42 2.21 -6.28
N HIS A 85 15.91 2.85 -5.22
CA HIS A 85 15.87 2.32 -3.86
C HIS A 85 14.46 2.26 -3.26
N LEU A 86 13.51 3.00 -3.83
CA LEU A 86 12.09 2.97 -3.45
C LEU A 86 11.28 1.98 -4.29
N VAL A 87 11.71 1.69 -5.53
CA VAL A 87 10.99 0.85 -6.48
C VAL A 87 11.33 -0.62 -6.25
N VAL A 88 10.37 -1.39 -5.75
CA VAL A 88 10.51 -2.83 -5.52
C VAL A 88 10.29 -3.61 -6.81
N SER A 89 9.24 -3.25 -7.56
CA SER A 89 8.92 -3.87 -8.84
C SER A 89 7.96 -2.99 -9.64
N VAL A 90 7.93 -3.24 -10.95
CA VAL A 90 7.04 -2.56 -11.90
C VAL A 90 6.33 -3.62 -12.72
N LEU A 91 5.01 -3.57 -12.78
CA LEU A 91 4.19 -4.34 -13.70
C LEU A 91 3.68 -3.41 -14.80
N HIS A 92 3.99 -3.72 -16.04
CA HIS A 92 3.49 -2.99 -17.22
C HIS A 92 2.49 -3.83 -18.00
N VAL A 93 1.36 -3.23 -18.37
CA VAL A 93 0.27 -3.89 -19.10
C VAL A 93 -0.16 -3.02 -20.27
N HIS A 94 -0.13 -3.57 -21.49
CA HIS A 94 -0.76 -2.92 -22.65
C HIS A 94 -2.29 -3.06 -22.56
N ILE A 95 -3.00 -1.94 -22.40
CA ILE A 95 -4.47 -1.92 -22.33
C ILE A 95 -5.05 -1.96 -23.75
N ASN A 96 -4.45 -1.19 -24.65
CA ASN A 96 -4.82 -1.12 -26.06
C ASN A 96 -3.62 -0.63 -26.90
N HIS A 97 -3.86 -0.24 -28.15
CA HIS A 97 -2.80 0.20 -29.06
C HIS A 97 -2.05 1.47 -28.62
N ASN A 98 -2.66 2.33 -27.81
CA ASN A 98 -2.09 3.61 -27.39
C ASN A 98 -1.82 3.64 -25.88
N ASP A 99 -2.62 2.93 -25.08
CA ASP A 99 -2.62 3.06 -23.63
C ASP A 99 -1.93 1.90 -22.93
N CYS A 100 -1.11 2.24 -21.94
CA CYS A 100 -0.51 1.32 -21.00
C CYS A 100 -0.97 1.62 -19.58
N MET A 101 -1.02 0.57 -18.76
CA MET A 101 -1.13 0.65 -17.31
C MET A 101 0.19 0.20 -16.68
N GLU A 102 0.68 0.96 -15.71
CA GLU A 102 1.77 0.52 -14.84
C GLU A 102 1.31 0.44 -13.39
N VAL A 103 1.75 -0.61 -12.69
CA VAL A 103 1.64 -0.73 -11.24
C VAL A 103 3.05 -0.81 -10.68
N ILE A 104 3.45 0.22 -9.93
CA ILE A 104 4.77 0.37 -9.33
C ILE A 104 4.65 0.06 -7.84
N VAL A 105 5.28 -1.02 -7.40
CA VAL A 105 5.34 -1.39 -5.97
C VAL A 105 6.47 -0.62 -5.32
N LEU A 106 6.16 0.11 -4.24
CA LEU A 106 7.05 1.05 -3.58
C LEU A 106 7.30 0.64 -2.12
N ARG A 107 8.52 0.84 -1.64
CA ARG A 107 8.89 0.68 -0.22
C ARG A 107 9.96 1.70 0.16
N GLY A 108 9.76 2.40 1.27
CA GLY A 108 10.74 3.36 1.76
C GLY A 108 10.09 4.46 2.59
N ASP A 109 10.76 5.60 2.70
CA ASP A 109 10.22 6.75 3.42
C ASP A 109 8.99 7.32 2.70
N ILE A 110 7.90 7.57 3.44
CA ILE A 110 6.62 8.05 2.90
C ILE A 110 6.75 9.36 2.13
N GLN A 111 7.63 10.28 2.53
CA GLN A 111 7.82 11.54 1.82
C GLN A 111 8.48 11.31 0.47
N HIS A 112 9.49 10.44 0.41
CA HIS A 112 10.12 10.12 -0.87
C HIS A 112 9.20 9.32 -1.79
N ILE A 113 8.37 8.42 -1.24
CA ILE A 113 7.33 7.71 -2.01
C ILE A 113 6.35 8.71 -2.63
N ARG A 114 5.86 9.68 -1.84
CA ARG A 114 4.96 10.74 -2.35
C ARG A 114 5.65 11.59 -3.40
N GLN A 115 6.89 11.99 -3.17
CA GLN A 115 7.65 12.82 -4.12
C GLN A 115 7.86 12.14 -5.47
N LEU A 116 8.26 10.85 -5.48
CA LEU A 116 8.35 10.07 -6.72
C LEU A 116 6.98 9.97 -7.41
N SER A 117 5.92 9.71 -6.64
CA SER A 117 4.57 9.55 -7.17
C SER A 117 4.03 10.83 -7.79
N ASP A 118 4.19 11.97 -7.11
CA ASP A 118 3.81 13.29 -7.62
C ASP A 118 4.60 13.63 -8.88
N GLY A 119 5.91 13.30 -8.90
CA GLY A 119 6.77 13.45 -10.07
C GLY A 119 6.23 12.68 -11.28
N LEU A 120 5.92 11.41 -11.11
CA LEU A 120 5.37 10.56 -12.18
C LEU A 120 3.96 11.02 -12.61
N LEU A 121 3.06 11.30 -11.66
CA LEU A 121 1.69 11.73 -11.94
C LEU A 121 1.61 13.07 -12.68
N SER A 122 2.59 13.94 -12.47
CA SER A 122 2.66 15.26 -13.12
C SER A 122 3.19 15.22 -14.56
N LEU A 123 3.72 14.07 -15.03
CA LEU A 123 4.25 13.96 -16.39
C LEU A 123 3.15 14.08 -17.45
N LYS A 124 3.41 14.92 -18.45
CA LYS A 124 2.52 15.08 -19.60
C LYS A 124 2.38 13.76 -20.36
N GLY A 125 1.14 13.28 -20.48
CA GLY A 125 0.79 12.01 -21.15
C GLY A 125 0.37 10.91 -20.17
N VAL A 126 0.58 11.11 -18.86
CA VAL A 126 -0.16 10.39 -17.82
C VAL A 126 -1.60 10.89 -17.82
N LYS A 127 -2.54 9.96 -17.99
CA LYS A 127 -3.98 10.25 -18.08
C LYS A 127 -4.64 10.16 -16.72
N HIS A 128 -4.22 9.20 -15.91
CA HIS A 128 -4.74 8.96 -14.58
C HIS A 128 -3.71 8.21 -13.74
N GLY A 129 -3.80 8.36 -12.43
CA GLY A 129 -3.11 7.48 -11.51
C GLY A 129 -3.49 7.76 -10.07
N GLU A 130 -3.20 6.80 -9.21
CA GLU A 130 -3.51 6.84 -7.79
C GLU A 130 -2.40 6.17 -7.00
N LEU A 131 -1.97 6.84 -5.93
CA LEU A 131 -1.04 6.30 -4.96
C LEU A 131 -1.83 5.72 -3.79
N PHE A 132 -1.69 4.42 -3.57
CA PHE A 132 -2.06 3.78 -2.33
C PHE A 132 -0.84 3.67 -1.41
N VAL A 133 -0.99 4.00 -0.12
CA VAL A 133 0.07 3.87 0.88
C VAL A 133 -0.48 3.15 2.12
N THR A 134 0.35 2.29 2.69
CA THR A 134 0.10 1.61 3.96
C THR A 134 1.38 1.47 4.78
N LEU A 135 1.24 1.02 6.01
CA LEU A 135 2.33 0.80 6.94
C LEU A 135 2.91 -0.62 6.79
N PRO A 136 4.21 -0.82 7.12
CA PRO A 136 4.75 -2.17 7.27
C PRO A 136 3.96 -2.97 8.32
N ILE A 137 3.79 -4.27 8.09
CA ILE A 137 2.94 -5.13 8.93
C ILE A 137 3.37 -5.15 10.40
N ASP A 138 4.67 -5.03 10.68
CA ASP A 138 5.22 -4.98 12.03
C ASP A 138 4.79 -3.70 12.77
N THR A 139 4.67 -2.58 12.04
CA THR A 139 4.17 -1.29 12.53
C THR A 139 2.66 -1.33 12.76
N ILE A 140 1.91 -2.05 11.93
CA ILE A 140 0.45 -2.21 12.08
C ILE A 140 0.12 -3.08 13.30
N THR A 141 0.84 -4.20 13.47
CA THR A 141 0.54 -5.21 14.49
C THR A 141 1.21 -4.96 15.85
N ASN A 142 1.94 -3.85 16.01
CA ASN A 142 2.74 -3.53 17.22
C ASN A 142 3.64 -4.70 17.66
N ASN A 143 4.14 -5.51 16.72
CA ASN A 143 5.00 -6.65 17.03
C ASN A 143 6.48 -6.22 17.02
N ALA A 144 6.88 -5.45 18.02
CA ALA A 144 8.27 -5.04 18.24
C ALA A 144 9.27 -6.21 18.51
N LYS A 145 8.84 -7.47 18.38
CA LYS A 145 9.64 -8.67 18.71
C LYS A 145 10.04 -9.53 17.51
N ALA A 146 9.54 -9.30 16.29
CA ALA A 146 9.88 -10.16 15.14
C ALA A 146 11.14 -9.72 14.36
N ALA A 147 11.57 -8.47 14.48
CA ALA A 147 12.67 -7.88 13.70
C ALA A 147 14.11 -8.36 14.06
N LYS A 148 14.27 -9.41 14.87
CA LYS A 148 15.60 -9.88 15.34
C LYS A 148 16.07 -11.24 14.82
N SER A 149 15.36 -11.92 13.92
CA SER A 149 15.74 -13.30 13.53
C SER A 149 16.19 -13.52 12.08
N HIS A 150 16.61 -12.48 11.34
CA HIS A 150 17.18 -12.67 10.01
C HIS A 150 18.40 -11.78 9.75
N SER A 151 19.45 -11.97 10.55
CA SER A 151 20.80 -11.51 10.22
C SER A 151 21.83 -12.61 10.51
N THR A 152 21.82 -13.67 9.72
CA THR A 152 22.97 -14.56 9.53
C THR A 152 22.78 -15.32 8.22
N ILE A 153 23.29 -14.76 7.13
CA ILE A 153 23.85 -15.60 6.06
C ILE A 153 25.36 -15.42 6.17
N ASP A 154 25.92 -16.42 6.85
CA ASP A 154 27.33 -16.69 6.98
C ASP A 154 27.93 -16.84 5.58
N SER A 155 29.04 -16.15 5.32
CA SER A 155 29.82 -16.32 4.10
C SER A 155 30.68 -17.58 4.27
N PRO A 156 30.57 -18.62 3.44
CA PRO A 156 31.52 -19.71 3.52
C PRO A 156 32.83 -19.26 2.85
N SER A 157 33.82 -18.99 3.69
CA SER A 157 35.23 -18.99 3.32
C SER A 157 35.61 -20.36 2.75
N LYS A 158 36.06 -20.39 1.50
CA LYS A 158 37.16 -21.22 0.98
C LYS A 158 37.66 -20.67 -0.34
#